data_AF-A0A239K2L8-F1
#
_entry.id   AF-A0A239K2L8-F1
#
_cell.length_a   1.000
_cell.length_b   1.000
_cell.length_c   1.000
_cell.angle_alpha   90.00
_cell.angle_beta   90.00
_cell.angle_gamma   90.00
#
_symmetry.space_group_name_H-M   'P 1'
#
loop_
_entity.id
_entity.type
_entity.pdbx_description
1 polymer ?
#
loop_
_entity_poly.entity_id
_entity_poly.type
_entity_poly.pdbx_seq_one_letter_code
_entity_poly.pdbx_strand_id
1 'polypeptide(L)'
;MAHIDREVAAHPELVQIENGWRNAKEQRPGAVQRGVFREIENVVDNRDAEPAPPCESAKSAIIVYGKRVGTIITVCTDNHCPVHDPRAASAQAAKPAPKLAPAPEAETEEEAAQRQQEYERQQREYEQEQERLAEEQKREDELRQQQWEAERARTEKLLKARAATFDRILDAAPATFTAAQLRVFLRTLVNLDPYTFVDDVAEHFAPEGEDNDKSAEEILLGVVDGLPDDKLTGFALRLVLTGSKPIPREGEADSLTEAATAFLPTPRRRQPAKQRRGRQQSKQPPRRAHQRSK
;
A
#
# COMPACT_ATOMS: atom_id res chain seq x y z
N MET A 1 -3.53 12.93 30.37
CA MET A 1 -3.03 14.28 30.65
C MET A 1 -2.48 14.37 32.06
N ALA A 2 -3.26 14.16 33.13
CA ALA A 2 -2.76 14.24 34.51
C ALA A 2 -1.53 13.37 34.85
N HIS A 3 -1.36 12.22 34.20
CA HIS A 3 -0.15 11.39 34.38
C HIS A 3 1.08 11.99 33.66
N ILE A 4 0.91 12.61 32.49
CA ILE A 4 1.98 13.23 31.71
C ILE A 4 2.49 14.47 32.44
N ASP A 5 1.58 15.30 32.92
CA ASP A 5 1.94 16.53 33.62
C ASP A 5 2.63 16.21 34.96
N ARG A 6 2.28 15.08 35.60
CA ARG A 6 2.99 14.55 36.77
C ARG A 6 4.40 14.09 36.40
N GLU A 7 4.55 13.34 35.31
CA GLU A 7 5.85 12.82 34.86
C GLU A 7 6.79 13.94 34.43
N VAL A 8 6.29 14.94 33.71
CA VAL A 8 7.04 16.14 33.32
C VAL A 8 7.43 16.98 34.53
N ALA A 9 6.57 17.06 35.55
CA ALA A 9 6.90 17.75 36.80
C ALA A 9 7.94 17.00 37.64
N ALA A 10 7.92 15.65 37.60
CA ALA A 10 8.89 14.81 38.29
C ALA A 10 10.26 14.79 37.58
N HIS A 11 10.25 14.91 36.26
CA HIS A 11 11.44 14.84 35.40
C HIS A 11 11.49 16.03 34.42
N PRO A 12 11.80 17.25 34.91
CA PRO A 12 11.88 18.45 34.07
C PRO A 12 12.94 18.38 32.97
N GLU A 13 13.88 17.43 33.07
CA GLU A 13 14.93 17.15 32.09
C GLU A 13 14.43 16.39 30.84
N LEU A 14 13.23 15.81 30.86
CA LEU A 14 12.69 15.08 29.72
C LEU A 14 12.36 16.01 28.55
N VAL A 15 12.87 15.65 27.37
CA VAL A 15 12.47 16.33 26.13
C VAL A 15 11.01 16.00 25.85
N GLN A 16 10.17 17.02 25.70
CA GLN A 16 8.75 16.81 25.37
C GLN A 16 8.60 16.67 23.86
N ILE A 17 7.95 15.60 23.40
CA ILE A 17 7.77 15.32 21.97
C ILE A 17 6.30 15.41 21.57
N GLU A 18 6.03 16.14 20.50
CA GLU A 18 4.75 16.11 19.79
C GLU A 18 4.94 15.41 18.44
N ASN A 19 4.52 14.15 18.35
CA ASN A 19 4.69 13.35 17.14
C ASN A 19 3.42 13.28 16.26
N GLY A 20 2.38 14.03 16.63
CA GLY A 20 1.19 14.31 15.82
C GLY A 20 1.23 15.75 15.26
N TRP A 21 0.50 15.98 14.18
CA TRP A 21 0.42 17.32 13.57
C TRP A 21 -0.49 18.23 14.40
N ARG A 22 0.05 19.38 14.84
CA ARG A 22 -0.69 20.47 15.50
C ARG A 22 -0.30 21.80 14.89
N ASN A 23 -1.23 22.76 14.89
CA ASN A 23 -0.91 24.14 14.56
C ASN A 23 0.13 24.70 15.53
N ALA A 24 1.09 25.49 15.05
CA ALA A 24 2.18 26.05 15.87
C ALA A 24 1.68 26.84 17.11
N LYS A 25 0.48 27.41 17.06
CA LYS A 25 -0.16 28.13 18.19
C LYS A 25 -0.71 27.21 19.29
N GLU A 26 -0.87 25.93 19.00
CA GLU A 26 -1.44 24.91 19.90
C GLU A 26 -0.38 23.93 20.44
N GLN A 27 0.88 24.13 20.04
CA GLN A 27 2.01 23.34 20.49
C GLN A 27 2.42 23.78 21.88
N ARG A 28 2.79 22.81 22.73
CA ARG A 28 3.34 23.13 24.04
C ARG A 28 4.67 23.87 23.88
N PRO A 29 4.89 24.98 24.60
CA PRO A 29 6.18 25.68 24.58
C PRO A 29 7.34 24.74 24.93
N GLY A 30 8.35 24.67 24.07
CA GLY A 30 9.52 23.81 24.26
C GLY A 30 9.35 22.35 23.82
N ALA A 31 8.17 21.95 23.31
CA ALA A 31 8.00 20.61 22.76
C ALA A 31 8.57 20.52 21.33
N VAL A 32 9.23 19.39 21.06
CA VAL A 32 9.94 19.12 19.81
C VAL A 32 9.03 18.32 18.88
N GLN A 33 8.94 18.74 17.61
CA GLN A 33 8.14 18.05 16.60
C GLN A 33 8.88 16.85 15.98
N ARG A 34 8.10 15.93 15.43
CA ARG A 34 8.61 14.84 14.58
C ARG A 34 9.44 15.41 13.42
N GLY A 35 10.69 14.97 13.31
CA GLY A 35 11.66 15.44 12.30
C GLY A 35 12.80 16.30 12.86
N VAL A 36 12.65 16.81 14.10
CA VAL A 36 13.70 17.56 14.82
C VAL A 36 14.44 16.67 15.84
N PHE A 37 14.02 15.41 15.93
CA PHE A 37 14.68 14.39 16.74
C PHE A 37 14.75 13.09 15.95
N ARG A 38 15.74 12.25 16.25
CA ARG A 38 15.84 10.87 15.76
C ARG A 38 15.62 9.92 16.92
N GLU A 39 14.65 9.02 16.79
CA GLU A 39 14.42 7.98 17.79
C GLU A 39 15.59 6.99 17.75
N ILE A 40 16.22 6.77 18.91
CA ILE A 40 17.24 5.75 19.10
C ILE A 40 16.48 4.52 19.57
N GLU A 41 16.33 3.54 18.69
CA GLU A 41 15.78 2.26 19.09
C GLU A 41 16.75 1.61 20.08
N ASN A 42 16.34 1.53 21.35
CA ASN A 42 17.02 0.73 22.35
C ASN A 42 16.76 -0.75 22.04
N VAL A 43 17.42 -1.29 21.01
CA VAL A 43 17.39 -2.72 20.69
C VAL A 43 18.20 -3.43 21.76
N VAL A 44 17.53 -3.80 22.86
CA VAL A 44 18.10 -4.70 23.89
C VAL A 44 17.69 -6.16 23.64
N ASP A 45 16.83 -6.43 22.65
CA ASP A 45 16.29 -7.78 22.42
C ASP A 45 17.16 -8.69 21.54
N ASN A 46 18.30 -8.22 21.03
CA ASN A 46 19.23 -9.07 20.28
C ASN A 46 20.54 -9.24 21.04
N ARG A 47 20.68 -10.37 21.75
CA ARG A 47 21.87 -10.71 22.57
C ARG A 47 23.18 -10.76 21.78
N ASP A 48 23.10 -10.91 20.46
CA ASP A 48 24.25 -11.04 19.57
C ASP A 48 24.54 -9.76 18.76
N ALA A 49 23.78 -8.67 18.95
CA ALA A 49 24.05 -7.41 18.28
C ALA A 49 25.19 -6.66 19.00
N GLU A 50 26.18 -6.18 18.24
CA GLU A 50 27.17 -5.24 18.77
C GLU A 50 26.45 -4.00 19.34
N PRO A 51 26.80 -3.55 20.56
CA PRO A 51 26.18 -2.37 21.16
C PRO A 51 26.32 -1.18 20.20
N ALA A 52 25.19 -0.57 19.82
CA ALA A 52 25.23 0.65 19.04
C ALA A 52 26.10 1.69 19.76
N PRO A 53 26.98 2.42 19.04
CA PRO A 53 27.87 3.39 19.67
C PRO A 53 27.04 4.42 20.45
N PRO A 54 27.42 4.74 21.71
CA PRO A 54 26.64 5.64 22.54
C PRO A 54 26.58 7.02 21.88
N CYS A 55 25.38 7.50 21.60
CA CYS A 55 25.17 8.87 21.14
C CYS A 55 25.25 9.80 22.36
N GLU A 56 26.29 10.64 22.44
CA GLU A 56 26.44 11.62 23.54
C GLU A 56 25.30 12.65 23.59
N SER A 57 24.62 12.86 22.45
CA SER A 57 23.44 13.72 22.33
C SER A 57 22.11 13.00 22.59
N ALA A 58 22.16 11.74 23.04
CA ALA A 58 20.98 10.98 23.43
C ALA A 58 20.35 11.57 24.68
N LYS A 59 19.04 11.83 24.64
CA LYS A 59 18.25 12.29 25.78
C LYS A 59 16.99 11.44 25.91
N SER A 60 16.55 11.25 27.14
CA SER A 60 15.23 10.69 27.42
C SER A 60 14.16 11.72 27.07
N ALA A 61 13.11 11.26 26.39
CA ALA A 61 12.04 12.11 25.90
C ALA A 61 10.69 11.46 26.15
N ILE A 62 9.68 12.26 26.52
CA ILE A 62 8.31 11.80 26.73
C ILE A 62 7.41 12.32 25.61
N ILE A 63 6.59 11.44 25.04
CA ILE A 63 5.63 11.83 24.03
C ILE A 63 4.41 12.47 24.72
N VAL A 64 4.24 13.77 24.56
CA VAL A 64 3.17 14.54 25.20
C VAL A 64 1.94 14.67 24.29
N TYR A 65 2.10 14.47 22.98
CA TYR A 65 1.01 14.50 22.01
C TYR A 65 1.26 13.63 20.77
N GLY A 66 0.21 12.94 20.30
CA GLY A 66 0.19 12.12 19.08
C GLY A 66 0.08 10.60 19.34
N LYS A 67 0.86 9.77 18.65
CA LYS A 67 0.89 8.31 18.87
C LYS A 67 1.85 7.98 20.02
N ARG A 68 1.57 6.96 20.84
CA ARG A 68 2.41 6.56 22.01
C ARG A 68 2.53 7.63 23.11
N VAL A 69 1.49 8.45 23.30
CA VAL A 69 1.45 9.47 24.37
C VAL A 69 1.71 8.83 25.75
N GLY A 70 2.58 9.46 26.54
CA GLY A 70 3.03 8.97 27.85
C GLY A 70 4.20 7.98 27.79
N THR A 71 4.66 7.58 26.61
CA THR A 71 5.83 6.71 26.46
C THR A 71 7.11 7.52 26.55
N ILE A 72 8.07 7.03 27.33
CA ILE A 72 9.44 7.55 27.38
C ILE A 72 10.28 6.80 26.33
N ILE A 73 10.96 7.54 25.48
CA ILE A 73 11.85 7.04 24.44
C ILE A 73 13.22 7.72 24.55
N THR A 74 14.24 7.11 23.95
CA THR A 74 15.56 7.74 23.82
C THR A 74 15.67 8.37 22.45
N VAL A 75 16.04 9.64 22.38
CA VAL A 75 16.15 10.38 21.12
C VAL A 75 17.47 11.12 21.04
N CYS A 76 18.01 11.23 19.83
CA CYS A 76 19.03 12.21 19.52
C CYS A 76 18.35 13.50 19.06
N THR A 77 18.70 14.61 19.72
CA THR A 77 18.19 15.96 19.37
C THR A 77 19.15 16.75 18.50
N ASP A 78 20.34 16.20 18.21
CA ASP A 78 21.32 16.82 17.33
C ASP A 78 21.12 16.34 15.89
N ASN A 79 20.72 17.27 15.02
CA ASN A 79 20.50 17.01 13.59
C ASN A 79 21.80 16.66 12.85
N HIS A 80 22.95 17.02 13.39
CA HIS A 80 24.28 16.77 12.81
C HIS A 80 25.08 15.76 13.63
N CYS A 81 24.40 14.95 14.45
CA CYS A 81 25.08 13.97 15.28
C CYS A 81 25.88 12.99 14.40
N PRO A 82 27.21 12.87 14.59
CA PRO A 82 28.05 12.02 13.74
C PRO A 82 27.69 10.54 13.82
N VAL A 83 27.00 10.14 14.89
CA VAL A 83 26.47 8.78 15.09
C VAL A 83 25.30 8.47 14.16
N HIS A 84 24.45 9.46 13.84
CA HIS A 84 23.25 9.29 13.01
C HIS A 84 23.40 9.86 11.60
N ASP A 85 24.46 10.63 11.35
CA ASP A 85 24.88 11.08 10.03
C ASP A 85 26.39 10.84 9.80
N PRO A 86 26.81 9.57 9.71
CA PRO A 86 28.23 9.22 9.56
C PRO A 86 28.81 9.74 8.24
N ARG A 87 27.97 9.96 7.22
CA ARG A 87 28.41 10.51 5.92
C ARG A 87 28.70 12.00 6.02
N ALA A 88 27.82 12.79 6.63
CA ALA A 88 28.08 14.21 6.86
C ALA A 88 29.30 14.43 7.76
N ALA A 89 29.43 13.63 8.83
CA ALA A 89 30.58 13.66 9.71
C ALA A 89 31.89 13.32 8.99
N SER A 90 31.89 12.29 8.15
CA SER A 90 33.07 11.92 7.35
C SER A 90 33.45 13.01 6.34
N ALA A 91 32.47 13.66 5.72
CA ALA A 91 32.71 14.76 4.79
C ALA A 91 33.32 15.99 5.49
N GLN A 92 32.86 16.34 6.69
CA GLN A 92 33.47 17.40 7.51
C GLN A 92 34.88 17.03 7.97
N ALA A 93 35.10 15.77 8.38
CA ALA A 93 36.42 15.30 8.77
C ALA A 93 37.43 15.28 7.59
N ALA A 94 36.96 15.09 6.36
CA ALA A 94 37.80 15.12 5.16
C ALA A 94 38.27 16.53 4.77
N LYS A 95 37.57 17.59 5.20
CA LYS A 95 37.92 19.00 4.96
C LYS A 95 37.81 19.83 6.24
N PRO A 96 38.68 19.59 7.23
CA PRO A 96 38.62 20.30 8.51
C PRO A 96 38.92 21.79 8.32
N ALA A 97 38.29 22.64 9.12
CA ALA A 97 38.59 24.07 9.13
C ALA A 97 40.08 24.32 9.47
N PRO A 98 40.74 25.28 8.80
CA PRO A 98 42.10 25.68 9.15
C PRO A 98 42.19 26.05 10.63
N LYS A 99 43.23 25.57 11.31
CA LYS A 99 43.53 25.89 12.70
C LYS A 99 44.86 26.63 12.75
N LEU A 100 44.93 27.68 13.57
CA LEU A 100 46.18 28.39 13.80
C LEU A 100 47.20 27.41 14.42
N ALA A 101 48.34 27.23 13.77
CA ALA A 101 49.40 26.38 14.29
C ALA A 101 49.87 26.89 15.67
N PRO A 102 50.19 26.00 16.62
CA PRO A 102 50.71 26.43 17.93
C PRO A 102 52.00 27.24 17.75
N ALA A 103 52.19 28.27 18.58
CA ALA A 103 53.38 29.11 18.52
C ALA A 103 54.62 28.31 18.93
N PRO A 104 55.77 28.43 18.22
CA PRO A 104 57.02 27.84 18.66
C PRO A 104 57.55 28.54 19.93
N GLU A 105 58.35 27.83 20.72
CA GLU A 105 58.85 28.30 22.03
C GLU A 105 59.74 29.56 21.96
N ALA A 106 60.34 29.80 20.79
CA ALA A 106 61.07 31.02 20.47
C ALA A 106 60.60 31.53 19.11
N GLU A 107 59.50 32.28 19.11
CA GLU A 107 58.97 32.96 17.93
C GLU A 107 59.34 34.45 18.00
N THR A 108 59.87 34.99 16.91
CA THR A 108 60.03 36.45 16.77
C THR A 108 58.70 37.11 16.42
N GLU A 109 58.54 38.40 16.70
CA GLU A 109 57.29 39.14 16.37
C GLU A 109 56.96 39.09 14.86
N GLU A 110 57.98 39.10 14.00
CA GLU A 110 57.81 38.99 12.55
C GLU A 110 57.30 37.61 12.12
N GLU A 111 57.80 36.53 12.73
CA GLU A 111 57.33 35.16 12.46
C GLU A 111 55.88 34.96 12.95
N ALA A 112 55.52 35.53 14.10
CA ALA A 112 54.15 35.51 14.61
C ALA A 112 53.18 36.24 13.68
N ALA A 113 53.58 37.42 13.16
CA ALA A 113 52.79 38.18 12.21
C ALA A 113 52.61 37.42 10.88
N GLN A 114 53.65 36.75 10.38
CA GLN A 114 53.56 35.92 9.18
C GLN A 114 52.61 34.74 9.37
N ARG A 115 52.74 33.98 10.48
CA ARG A 115 51.85 32.86 10.81
C ARG A 115 50.39 33.29 10.85
N GLN A 116 50.11 34.47 11.41
CA GLN A 116 48.76 35.00 11.48
C GLN A 116 48.22 35.40 10.09
N GLN A 117 49.03 36.03 9.24
CA GLN A 117 48.65 36.34 7.86
C GLN A 117 48.38 35.08 7.02
N GLU A 118 49.20 34.03 7.18
CA GLU A 118 48.98 32.75 6.50
C GLU A 118 47.69 32.08 6.94
N TYR A 119 47.40 32.10 8.24
CA TYR A 119 46.14 31.59 8.78
C TYR A 119 44.94 32.34 8.22
N GLU A 120 44.96 33.67 8.20
CA GLU A 120 43.89 34.49 7.62
C GLU A 120 43.71 34.24 6.10
N ARG A 121 44.78 33.94 5.38
CA ARG A 121 44.71 33.55 3.97
C ARG A 121 44.02 32.19 3.82
N GLN A 122 44.46 31.18 4.57
CA GLN A 122 43.87 29.84 4.55
C GLN A 122 42.39 29.86 4.97
N GLN A 123 42.04 30.67 5.98
CA GLN A 123 40.66 30.83 6.42
C GLN A 123 39.78 31.41 5.32
N ARG A 124 40.26 32.46 4.62
CA ARG A 124 39.52 33.04 3.48
C ARG A 124 39.34 32.06 2.33
N GLU A 125 40.37 31.30 1.98
CA GLU A 125 40.28 30.27 0.94
C GLU A 125 39.30 29.17 1.33
N TYR A 126 39.31 28.74 2.60
CA TYR A 126 38.36 27.76 3.12
C TYR A 126 36.92 28.26 3.07
N GLU A 127 36.65 29.50 3.50
CA GLU A 127 35.32 30.09 3.46
C GLU A 127 34.78 30.18 2.03
N GLN A 128 35.58 30.63 1.06
CA GLN A 128 35.19 30.67 -0.35
C GLN A 128 34.90 29.28 -0.93
N GLU A 129 35.70 28.28 -0.56
CA GLU A 129 35.48 26.89 -0.97
C GLU A 129 34.16 26.35 -0.39
N GLN A 130 33.85 26.64 0.89
CA GLN A 130 32.60 26.24 1.53
C GLN A 130 31.39 26.90 0.86
N GLU A 131 31.48 28.19 0.53
CA GLU A 131 30.42 28.89 -0.21
C GLU A 131 30.17 28.24 -1.57
N ARG A 132 31.23 27.91 -2.33
CA ARG A 132 31.10 27.25 -3.63
C ARG A 132 30.42 25.89 -3.51
N LEU A 133 30.80 25.09 -2.52
CA LEU A 133 30.20 23.77 -2.27
C LEU A 133 28.73 23.90 -1.84
N ALA A 134 28.40 24.88 -1.00
CA ALA A 134 27.03 25.14 -0.58
C ALA A 134 26.14 25.57 -1.76
N GLU A 135 26.65 26.42 -2.67
CA GLU A 135 25.95 26.78 -3.89
C GLU A 135 25.74 25.59 -4.83
N GLU A 136 26.76 24.74 -5.01
CA GLU A 136 26.67 23.52 -5.82
C GLU A 136 25.61 22.57 -5.26
N GLN A 137 25.66 22.29 -3.95
CA GLN A 137 24.67 21.46 -3.27
C GLN A 137 23.26 22.04 -3.39
N LYS A 138 23.11 23.35 -3.23
CA LYS A 138 21.82 24.02 -3.41
C LYS A 138 21.27 23.82 -4.82
N ARG A 139 22.11 23.93 -5.85
CA ARG A 139 21.69 23.69 -7.25
C ARG A 139 21.30 22.23 -7.47
N GLU A 140 22.04 21.28 -6.90
CA GLU A 140 21.69 19.86 -6.99
C GLU A 140 20.34 19.55 -6.32
N ASP A 141 20.09 20.12 -5.14
CA ASP A 141 18.84 19.93 -4.42
C ASP A 141 17.66 20.59 -5.16
N GLU A 142 17.85 21.78 -5.74
CA GLU A 142 16.87 22.43 -6.61
C GLU A 142 16.53 21.57 -7.84
N LEU A 143 17.54 20.99 -8.49
CA LEU A 143 17.34 20.06 -9.62
C LEU A 143 16.59 18.80 -9.20
N ARG A 144 16.97 18.20 -8.07
CA ARG A 144 16.30 17.01 -7.52
C ARG A 144 14.84 17.31 -7.20
N GLN A 145 14.57 18.46 -6.59
CA GLN A 145 13.22 18.89 -6.29
C GLN A 145 12.39 19.07 -7.56
N GLN A 146 12.93 19.74 -8.58
CA GLN A 146 12.26 19.91 -9.88
C GLN A 146 11.95 18.56 -10.55
N GLN A 147 12.89 17.59 -10.51
CA GLN A 147 12.66 16.25 -11.04
C GLN A 147 11.54 15.53 -10.30
N TRP A 148 11.54 15.59 -8.97
CA TRP A 148 10.51 14.99 -8.14
C TRP A 148 9.12 15.61 -8.40
N GLU A 149 9.04 16.93 -8.52
CA GLU A 149 7.79 17.63 -8.87
C GLU A 149 7.29 17.24 -10.27
N ALA A 150 8.20 17.12 -11.24
CA ALA A 150 7.86 16.69 -12.60
C ALA A 150 7.36 15.24 -12.65
N GLU A 151 8.01 14.34 -11.92
CA GLU A 151 7.58 12.93 -11.81
C GLU A 151 6.23 12.81 -11.12
N ARG A 152 6.00 13.58 -10.05
CA ARG A 152 4.72 13.67 -9.37
C ARG A 152 3.62 14.16 -10.31
N ALA A 153 3.86 15.25 -11.03
CA ALA A 153 2.90 15.80 -11.99
C ALA A 153 2.61 14.81 -13.13
N ARG A 154 3.63 14.07 -13.60
CA ARG A 154 3.46 13.00 -14.59
C ARG A 154 2.57 11.88 -14.06
N THR A 155 2.84 11.42 -12.84
CA THR A 155 2.07 10.35 -12.18
C THR A 155 0.63 10.77 -11.97
N GLU A 156 0.39 11.99 -11.48
CA GLU A 156 -0.94 12.54 -11.29
C GLU A 156 -1.73 12.64 -12.61
N LYS A 157 -1.09 13.11 -13.69
CA LYS A 157 -1.69 13.12 -15.03
C LYS A 157 -2.08 11.72 -15.50
N LEU A 158 -1.22 10.73 -15.29
CA LEU A 158 -1.49 9.34 -15.65
C LEU A 158 -2.67 8.78 -14.83
N LEU A 159 -2.69 9.01 -13.52
CA LEU A 159 -3.79 8.58 -12.65
C LEU A 159 -5.11 9.21 -13.06
N LYS A 160 -5.11 10.52 -13.35
CA LYS A 160 -6.31 11.22 -13.83
C LYS A 160 -6.80 10.68 -15.18
N ALA A 161 -5.90 10.39 -16.11
CA ALA A 161 -6.25 9.79 -17.40
C ALA A 161 -6.81 8.36 -17.24
N ARG A 162 -6.26 7.58 -16.31
CA ARG A 162 -6.78 6.25 -15.98
C ARG A 162 -8.17 6.32 -15.34
N ALA A 163 -8.37 7.22 -14.38
CA ALA A 163 -9.67 7.46 -13.76
C ALA A 163 -10.74 7.87 -14.81
N ALA A 164 -10.42 8.83 -15.66
CA ALA A 164 -11.33 9.24 -16.74
C ALA A 164 -11.61 8.12 -17.77
N THR A 165 -10.70 7.16 -17.91
CA THR A 165 -10.95 5.97 -18.76
C THR A 165 -11.87 4.98 -18.05
N PHE A 166 -11.68 4.76 -16.76
CA PHE A 166 -12.56 3.96 -15.93
C PHE A 166 -13.99 4.51 -15.91
N ASP A 167 -14.15 5.81 -15.67
CA ASP A 167 -15.47 6.46 -15.64
C ASP A 167 -16.21 6.31 -16.98
N ARG A 168 -15.51 6.51 -18.11
CA ARG A 168 -16.08 6.27 -19.45
C ARG A 168 -16.51 4.83 -19.68
N ILE A 169 -15.80 3.85 -19.13
CA ILE A 169 -16.18 2.43 -19.22
C ILE A 169 -17.46 2.19 -18.40
N LEU A 170 -17.58 2.80 -17.22
CA LEU A 170 -18.78 2.70 -16.39
C LEU A 170 -20.00 3.37 -17.04
N ASP A 171 -19.83 4.57 -17.60
CA ASP A 171 -20.89 5.29 -18.30
C ASP A 171 -21.39 4.52 -19.54
N ALA A 172 -20.49 3.76 -20.18
CA ALA A 172 -20.81 2.90 -21.33
C ALA A 172 -21.12 1.44 -20.93
N ALA A 173 -21.30 1.14 -19.64
CA ALA A 173 -21.50 -0.23 -19.18
C ALA A 173 -22.78 -0.83 -19.77
N PRO A 174 -22.71 -2.00 -20.42
CA PRO A 174 -23.89 -2.63 -20.98
C PRO A 174 -24.74 -3.26 -19.87
N ALA A 175 -26.05 -3.37 -20.09
CA ALA A 175 -26.94 -4.09 -19.18
C ALA A 175 -26.61 -5.58 -19.06
N THR A 176 -26.03 -6.16 -20.12
CA THR A 176 -25.54 -7.54 -20.16
C THR A 176 -24.23 -7.59 -20.93
N PHE A 177 -23.23 -8.31 -20.42
CA PHE A 177 -21.97 -8.49 -21.14
C PHE A 177 -22.14 -9.35 -22.39
N THR A 178 -21.53 -8.93 -23.48
CA THR A 178 -21.17 -9.83 -24.60
C THR A 178 -20.13 -10.85 -24.14
N ALA A 179 -19.97 -11.97 -24.85
CA ALA A 179 -18.97 -12.98 -24.51
C ALA A 179 -17.54 -12.42 -24.48
N ALA A 180 -17.20 -11.51 -25.41
CA ALA A 180 -15.91 -10.84 -25.42
C ALA A 180 -15.70 -9.95 -24.17
N GLN A 181 -16.70 -9.16 -23.79
CA GLN A 181 -16.65 -8.33 -22.57
C GLN A 181 -16.56 -9.18 -21.30
N LEU A 182 -17.33 -10.28 -21.23
CA LEU A 182 -17.32 -11.19 -20.10
C LEU A 182 -15.96 -11.88 -19.93
N ARG A 183 -15.29 -12.28 -21.02
CA ARG A 183 -13.91 -12.81 -20.95
C ARG A 183 -12.93 -11.79 -20.37
N VAL A 184 -12.98 -10.54 -20.83
CA VAL A 184 -12.11 -9.46 -20.30
C VAL A 184 -12.36 -9.25 -18.80
N PHE A 185 -13.63 -9.21 -18.40
CA PHE A 185 -14.01 -9.10 -16.99
C PHE A 185 -13.50 -10.28 -16.17
N LEU A 186 -13.67 -11.51 -16.64
CA LEU A 186 -13.21 -12.73 -15.94
C LEU A 186 -11.70 -12.79 -15.81
N ARG A 187 -10.93 -12.44 -16.86
CA ARG A 187 -9.47 -12.33 -16.76
C ARG A 187 -9.06 -11.30 -15.73
N THR A 188 -9.78 -10.18 -15.66
CA THR A 188 -9.49 -9.13 -14.68
C THR A 188 -9.77 -9.61 -13.26
N LEU A 189 -10.85 -10.36 -13.04
CA LEU A 189 -11.17 -10.96 -11.73
C LEU A 189 -10.13 -11.98 -11.28
N VAL A 190 -9.67 -12.87 -12.17
CA VAL A 190 -8.61 -13.85 -11.86
C VAL A 190 -7.33 -13.14 -11.38
N ASN A 191 -6.99 -12.00 -11.98
CA ASN A 191 -5.81 -11.22 -11.61
C ASN A 191 -6.01 -10.28 -10.40
N LEU A 192 -7.25 -10.09 -9.92
CA LEU A 192 -7.55 -9.12 -8.85
C LEU A 192 -7.22 -9.69 -7.47
N ASP A 193 -7.52 -10.97 -7.25
CA ASP A 193 -7.32 -11.62 -5.96
C ASP A 193 -6.85 -13.08 -6.14
N PRO A 194 -5.54 -13.29 -6.36
CA PRO A 194 -4.99 -14.61 -6.60
C PRO A 194 -5.02 -15.54 -5.37
N TYR A 195 -5.28 -15.02 -4.17
CA TYR A 195 -5.01 -15.75 -2.93
C TYR A 195 -6.24 -16.30 -2.18
N THR A 196 -7.46 -15.92 -2.57
CA THR A 196 -8.66 -16.26 -1.76
C THR A 196 -9.52 -17.40 -2.30
N PHE A 197 -9.50 -17.68 -3.60
CA PHE A 197 -10.34 -18.74 -4.19
C PHE A 197 -9.77 -19.36 -5.48
N VAL A 198 -8.64 -18.86 -5.97
CA VAL A 198 -8.11 -19.26 -7.29
C VAL A 198 -7.61 -20.70 -7.27
N ASP A 199 -7.02 -21.17 -6.17
CA ASP A 199 -6.55 -22.55 -6.02
C ASP A 199 -7.70 -23.58 -6.07
N ASP A 200 -8.76 -23.40 -5.28
CA ASP A 200 -9.93 -24.30 -5.24
C ASP A 200 -10.66 -24.37 -6.59
N VAL A 201 -10.67 -23.26 -7.33
CA VAL A 201 -11.29 -23.21 -8.66
C VAL A 201 -10.35 -23.83 -9.69
N ALA A 202 -9.04 -23.60 -9.59
CA ALA A 202 -8.03 -24.17 -10.48
C ALA A 202 -7.97 -25.68 -10.35
N GLU A 203 -8.04 -26.25 -9.14
CA GLU A 203 -8.08 -27.70 -8.89
C GLU A 203 -9.21 -28.37 -9.67
N HIS A 204 -10.38 -27.72 -9.80
CA HIS A 204 -11.50 -28.25 -10.57
C HIS A 204 -11.17 -28.40 -12.08
N PHE A 205 -10.27 -27.58 -12.61
CA PHE A 205 -9.91 -27.57 -14.03
C PHE A 205 -8.52 -28.16 -14.30
N ALA A 206 -7.74 -28.43 -13.26
CA ALA A 206 -6.44 -29.08 -13.38
C ALA A 206 -6.63 -30.50 -13.93
N PRO A 207 -5.86 -30.90 -14.96
CA PRO A 207 -5.90 -32.27 -15.45
C PRO A 207 -5.40 -33.24 -14.36
N GLU A 208 -6.18 -34.29 -14.08
CA GLU A 208 -5.79 -35.31 -13.10
C GLU A 208 -4.49 -36.01 -13.55
N GLY A 209 -3.42 -35.87 -12.76
CA GLY A 209 -2.20 -36.67 -12.89
C GLY A 209 -1.02 -36.03 -13.63
N GLU A 210 -1.04 -34.73 -13.94
CA GLU A 210 0.15 -34.00 -14.43
C GLU A 210 0.74 -33.11 -13.34
N ASP A 211 2.06 -33.21 -13.13
CA ASP A 211 2.87 -32.17 -12.49
C ASP A 211 2.71 -30.89 -13.32
N ASN A 212 1.72 -30.08 -12.98
CA ASN A 212 1.49 -28.81 -13.61
C ASN A 212 2.43 -27.79 -12.98
N ASP A 213 3.53 -27.47 -13.67
CA ASP A 213 4.39 -26.31 -13.37
C ASP A 213 3.65 -24.95 -13.50
N LYS A 214 2.33 -24.97 -13.73
CA LYS A 214 1.49 -23.80 -13.96
C LYS A 214 0.91 -23.31 -12.65
N SER A 215 0.91 -21.99 -12.47
CA SER A 215 0.20 -21.39 -11.35
C SER A 215 -1.33 -21.53 -11.50
N ALA A 216 -2.06 -21.42 -10.39
CA ALA A 216 -3.52 -21.43 -10.43
C ALA A 216 -4.08 -20.32 -11.34
N GLU A 217 -3.44 -19.14 -11.39
CA GLU A 217 -3.84 -18.08 -12.32
C GLU A 217 -3.64 -18.48 -13.78
N GLU A 218 -2.51 -19.11 -14.12
CA GLU A 218 -2.23 -19.57 -15.49
C GLU A 218 -3.24 -20.63 -15.96
N ILE A 219 -3.61 -21.56 -15.06
CA ILE A 219 -4.65 -22.55 -15.33
C ILE A 219 -5.99 -21.85 -15.60
N LEU A 220 -6.42 -20.94 -14.72
CA LEU A 220 -7.70 -20.26 -14.88
C LEU A 220 -7.74 -19.32 -16.10
N LEU A 221 -6.66 -18.60 -16.41
CA LEU A 221 -6.57 -17.77 -17.60
C LEU A 221 -6.65 -18.62 -18.87
N GLY A 222 -5.95 -19.76 -18.89
CA GLY A 222 -6.05 -20.74 -19.99
C GLY A 222 -7.48 -21.27 -20.17
N VAL A 223 -8.18 -21.54 -19.06
CA VAL A 223 -9.59 -21.96 -19.09
C VAL A 223 -10.46 -20.84 -19.66
N VAL A 224 -10.36 -19.60 -19.18
CA VAL A 224 -11.18 -18.46 -19.66
C VAL A 224 -11.01 -18.24 -21.18
N ASP A 225 -9.79 -18.45 -21.69
CA ASP A 225 -9.47 -18.28 -23.11
C ASP A 225 -10.02 -19.42 -23.98
N GLY A 226 -9.96 -20.66 -23.49
CA GLY A 226 -10.43 -21.85 -24.21
C GLY A 226 -11.92 -22.16 -24.04
N LEU A 227 -12.61 -21.51 -23.10
CA LEU A 227 -13.99 -21.84 -22.77
C LEU A 227 -14.99 -21.37 -23.86
N PRO A 228 -15.96 -22.21 -24.28
CA PRO A 228 -17.06 -21.78 -25.14
C PRO A 228 -17.89 -20.65 -24.54
N ASP A 229 -18.41 -19.76 -25.40
CA ASP A 229 -19.16 -18.56 -24.99
C ASP A 229 -20.35 -18.87 -24.05
N ASP A 230 -21.06 -19.97 -24.28
CA ASP A 230 -22.23 -20.40 -23.49
C ASP A 230 -21.87 -20.87 -22.07
N LYS A 231 -20.58 -21.13 -21.80
CA LYS A 231 -20.08 -21.62 -20.51
C LYS A 231 -19.46 -20.52 -19.64
N LEU A 232 -19.19 -19.34 -20.20
CA LEU A 232 -18.54 -18.22 -19.49
C LEU A 232 -19.30 -17.81 -18.23
N THR A 233 -20.63 -17.75 -18.28
CA THR A 233 -21.46 -17.42 -17.10
C THR A 233 -21.35 -18.48 -16.01
N GLY A 234 -21.28 -19.76 -16.39
CA GLY A 234 -21.10 -20.85 -15.44
C GLY A 234 -19.73 -20.80 -14.75
N PHE A 235 -18.67 -20.46 -15.52
CA PHE A 235 -17.35 -20.22 -14.97
C PHE A 235 -17.34 -19.02 -14.00
N ALA A 236 -17.99 -17.91 -14.37
CA ALA A 236 -18.13 -16.73 -13.51
C ALA A 236 -18.76 -17.07 -12.15
N LEU A 237 -19.87 -17.82 -12.17
CA LEU A 237 -20.55 -18.26 -10.95
C LEU A 237 -19.65 -19.14 -10.08
N ARG A 238 -18.89 -20.06 -10.70
CA ARG A 238 -17.95 -20.90 -9.96
C ARG A 238 -16.85 -20.05 -9.32
N LEU A 239 -16.32 -19.07 -10.03
CA LEU A 239 -15.25 -18.20 -9.52
C LEU A 239 -15.72 -17.40 -8.29
N VAL A 240 -16.93 -16.84 -8.33
CA VAL A 240 -17.46 -16.00 -7.23
C VAL A 240 -18.01 -16.83 -6.06
N LEU A 241 -18.63 -17.98 -6.31
CA LEU A 241 -19.35 -18.74 -5.27
C LEU A 241 -18.50 -19.84 -4.61
N THR A 242 -17.29 -20.14 -5.12
CA THR A 242 -16.46 -21.21 -4.54
C THR A 242 -16.06 -20.91 -3.10
N GLY A 243 -15.72 -19.66 -2.78
CA GLY A 243 -15.43 -19.24 -1.41
C GLY A 243 -16.64 -19.27 -0.46
N SER A 244 -17.87 -19.38 -0.98
CA SER A 244 -19.10 -19.47 -0.17
C SER A 244 -19.57 -20.92 0.05
N LYS A 245 -18.78 -21.93 -0.34
CA LYS A 245 -19.06 -23.34 -0.04
C LYS A 245 -19.00 -23.68 1.46
N PRO A 246 -18.06 -23.13 2.26
CA PRO A 246 -18.02 -23.42 3.69
C PRO A 246 -19.28 -22.95 4.42
N ILE A 247 -19.60 -23.61 5.54
CA ILE A 247 -20.76 -23.23 6.37
C ILE A 247 -20.49 -21.84 6.97
N PRO A 248 -21.41 -20.87 6.79
CA PRO A 248 -21.24 -19.52 7.35
C PRO A 248 -21.22 -19.55 8.88
N ARG A 249 -20.47 -18.65 9.51
CA ARG A 249 -20.45 -18.54 10.97
C ARG A 249 -21.73 -17.91 11.49
N GLU A 250 -21.99 -18.08 12.79
CA GLU A 250 -23.16 -17.46 13.44
C GLU A 250 -23.10 -15.93 13.28
N GLY A 251 -24.11 -15.36 12.61
CA GLY A 251 -24.22 -13.93 12.31
C GLY A 251 -23.65 -13.47 10.96
N GLU A 252 -23.02 -14.36 10.18
CA GLU A 252 -22.59 -14.07 8.80
C GLU A 252 -23.72 -14.29 7.78
N ALA A 253 -23.65 -13.58 6.65
CA ALA A 253 -24.61 -13.75 5.56
C ALA A 253 -24.31 -15.01 4.74
N ASP A 254 -25.33 -15.82 4.46
CA ASP A 254 -25.22 -17.00 3.60
C ASP A 254 -25.44 -16.65 2.13
N SER A 255 -24.38 -16.18 1.49
CA SER A 255 -24.37 -15.78 0.07
C SER A 255 -24.75 -16.93 -0.87
N LEU A 256 -24.49 -18.19 -0.50
CA LEU A 256 -24.81 -19.34 -1.35
C LEU A 256 -26.31 -19.65 -1.33
N THR A 257 -26.94 -19.57 -0.16
CA THR A 257 -28.41 -19.71 -0.02
C THR A 257 -29.14 -18.57 -0.72
N GLU A 258 -28.63 -17.33 -0.64
CA GLU A 258 -29.17 -16.19 -1.38
C GLU A 258 -29.09 -16.42 -2.90
N ALA A 259 -27.92 -16.80 -3.41
CA ALA A 259 -27.72 -17.12 -4.82
C ALA A 259 -28.65 -18.25 -5.28
N ALA A 260 -28.82 -19.32 -4.49
CA ALA A 260 -29.75 -20.39 -4.80
C ALA A 260 -31.17 -19.87 -5.02
N THR A 261 -31.64 -18.95 -4.19
CA THR A 261 -32.98 -18.35 -4.33
C THR A 261 -33.12 -17.54 -5.64
N ALA A 262 -32.08 -16.83 -6.04
CA ALA A 262 -32.08 -16.01 -7.25
C ALA A 262 -31.98 -16.82 -8.55
N PHE A 263 -31.22 -17.91 -8.55
CA PHE A 263 -30.94 -18.70 -9.75
C PHE A 263 -31.81 -19.95 -9.93
N LEU A 264 -32.51 -20.41 -8.88
CA LEU A 264 -33.43 -21.53 -9.01
C LEU A 264 -34.68 -21.13 -9.82
N PRO A 265 -35.12 -21.97 -10.78
CA PRO A 265 -36.30 -21.67 -11.56
C PRO A 265 -37.52 -21.57 -10.65
N THR A 266 -38.22 -20.43 -10.70
CA THR A 266 -39.47 -20.25 -9.95
C THR A 266 -40.44 -21.37 -10.34
N PRO A 267 -41.09 -22.05 -9.37
CA PRO A 267 -42.00 -23.13 -9.67
C PRO A 267 -43.12 -22.59 -10.55
N ARG A 268 -43.19 -23.06 -11.80
CA ARG A 268 -44.29 -22.74 -12.72
C ARG A 268 -45.60 -23.05 -12.01
N ARG A 269 -46.35 -21.99 -11.69
CA ARG A 269 -47.67 -22.08 -11.08
C ARG A 269 -48.52 -23.02 -11.94
N ARG A 270 -48.73 -24.25 -11.47
CA ARG A 270 -49.52 -25.27 -12.19
C ARG A 270 -50.89 -24.66 -12.46
N GLN A 271 -51.18 -24.35 -13.72
CA GLN A 271 -52.54 -23.96 -14.09
C GLN A 271 -53.48 -25.14 -13.75
N PRO A 272 -54.63 -24.89 -13.11
CA PRO A 272 -55.54 -25.96 -12.73
C PRO A 272 -56.01 -26.68 -13.99
N ALA A 273 -55.75 -27.99 -14.05
CA ALA A 273 -56.23 -28.86 -15.10
C ALA A 273 -57.74 -28.71 -15.21
N LYS A 274 -58.18 -28.15 -16.35
CA LYS A 274 -59.59 -28.02 -16.71
C LYS A 274 -60.21 -29.42 -16.67
N GLN A 275 -61.04 -29.66 -15.66
CA GLN A 275 -61.85 -30.87 -15.53
C GLN A 275 -62.61 -31.11 -16.85
N ARG A 276 -62.22 -32.13 -17.62
CA ARG A 276 -63.07 -32.69 -18.67
C ARG A 276 -64.22 -33.44 -17.97
N ARG A 277 -65.33 -32.74 -17.74
CA ARG A 277 -66.63 -33.38 -17.51
C ARG A 277 -67.34 -33.56 -18.85
N GLY A 278 -67.42 -34.83 -19.26
CA GLY A 278 -68.52 -35.51 -19.96
C GLY A 278 -69.27 -34.83 -21.10
N ARG A 279 -69.31 -35.52 -22.24
CA ARG A 279 -70.59 -35.76 -22.93
C ARG A 279 -70.60 -37.13 -23.60
N GLN A 280 -71.41 -38.01 -23.03
CA GLN A 280 -71.89 -39.25 -23.65
C GLN A 280 -72.90 -38.92 -24.76
N GLN A 281 -73.17 -39.96 -25.57
CA GLN A 281 -74.22 -40.13 -26.59
C GLN A 281 -73.79 -39.69 -28.00
N SER A 282 -73.97 -40.47 -29.07
CA SER A 282 -75.01 -41.48 -29.32
C SER A 282 -74.59 -42.52 -30.36
N LYS A 283 -75.09 -43.74 -30.16
CA LYS A 283 -75.19 -44.85 -31.13
C LYS A 283 -75.83 -44.40 -32.45
N GLN A 284 -75.28 -44.82 -33.59
CA GLN A 284 -76.05 -45.22 -34.79
C GLN A 284 -75.25 -46.25 -35.64
N PRO A 285 -75.95 -47.10 -36.43
CA PRO A 285 -75.50 -48.45 -36.82
C PRO A 285 -74.97 -48.51 -38.29
N PRO A 286 -74.50 -49.68 -38.79
CA PRO A 286 -73.59 -49.74 -39.93
C PRO A 286 -74.35 -49.63 -41.26
N ARG A 287 -73.86 -48.78 -42.16
CA ARG A 287 -74.28 -48.76 -43.56
C ARG A 287 -73.38 -49.66 -44.41
N ARG A 288 -74.02 -50.67 -44.98
CA ARG A 288 -73.55 -51.58 -46.03
C ARG A 288 -72.81 -50.84 -47.14
N ALA A 289 -71.62 -51.31 -47.50
CA ALA A 289 -71.05 -51.12 -48.83
C ALA A 289 -71.33 -52.39 -49.64
N HIS A 290 -72.24 -52.28 -50.61
CA HIS A 290 -72.48 -53.30 -51.62
C HIS A 290 -71.71 -52.93 -52.88
N GLN A 291 -71.23 -53.96 -53.55
CA GLN A 291 -70.44 -54.02 -54.77
C GLN A 291 -71.09 -53.33 -55.98
N ARG A 292 -70.25 -52.81 -56.88
CA ARG A 292 -70.18 -53.10 -58.34
C ARG A 292 -69.28 -52.04 -58.98
N SER A 293 -68.10 -52.36 -59.50
CA SER A 293 -67.79 -53.12 -60.73
C SER A 293 -68.09 -52.38 -62.03
N LYS A 294 -67.03 -52.30 -62.84
CA LYS A 294 -66.89 -51.99 -64.27
C LYS A 294 -66.68 -50.53 -64.63
#